data_AF-A0A971P5E3-F1
#
_entry.id   AF-A0A971P5E3-F1
#
_cell.length_a   1.000
_cell.length_b   1.000
_cell.length_c   1.000
_cell.angle_alpha   90.00
_cell.angle_beta   90.00
_cell.angle_gamma   90.00
#
_symmetry.space_group_name_H-M   'P 1'
#
loop_
_entity.id
_entity.type
_entity.pdbx_description
1 polymer ?
#
loop_
_entity_poly.entity_id
_entity_poly.type
_entity_poly.pdbx_seq_one_letter_code
_entity_poly.pdbx_strand_id
1 'polypeptide(L)'
;MSLLEFVLNHSHQRAPKGIVYGPPGVGKTHFGAETDKPILIDCENGAAYVTCDRTPYLTDWESIKLWLDMLAHDEHPYQTAVVDSIDWLLRRLEERVAGVSAGKNMDNTLNRSHGGYGNGKLVLRNYVYQYLLPTLDAIVNRGISVVLLAHASRRSMTSLEGITIEKSAPEIHPDLMNTMIEWSDFVGAAQIEGDVRTLTLTETNQVLAKNRYGIKHKIALRWDAFTAEMNTTHPSVNGDLNHG
;
A
#
# COMPACT_ATOMS: atom_id res chain seq x y z
N MET A 1 -27.01 28.15 -0.45
CA MET A 1 -25.79 27.51 0.06
C MET A 1 -24.60 28.27 -0.47
N SER A 2 -23.78 28.81 0.43
CA SER A 2 -22.54 29.52 0.09
C SER A 2 -21.36 28.55 -0.02
N LEU A 3 -20.32 28.92 -0.76
CA LEU A 3 -19.06 28.14 -0.84
C LEU A 3 -18.52 27.77 0.55
N LEU A 4 -18.68 28.66 1.53
CA LEU A 4 -18.18 28.50 2.89
C LEU A 4 -18.78 27.30 3.64
N GLU A 5 -19.98 26.85 3.26
CA GLU A 5 -20.64 25.67 3.86
C GLU A 5 -19.97 24.35 3.47
N PHE A 6 -19.21 24.33 2.37
CA PHE A 6 -18.50 23.14 1.88
C PHE A 6 -17.00 23.14 2.23
N VAL A 7 -16.50 24.20 2.87
CA VAL A 7 -15.08 24.31 3.22
C VAL A 7 -14.81 23.50 4.48
N LEU A 8 -14.02 22.44 4.34
CA LEU A 8 -13.47 21.70 5.48
C LEU A 8 -12.32 22.52 6.08
N ASN A 9 -12.47 22.92 7.35
CA ASN A 9 -11.52 23.78 8.08
C ASN A 9 -10.90 23.10 9.31
N HIS A 10 -11.19 21.83 9.53
CA HIS A 10 -10.67 21.02 10.63
C HIS A 10 -10.02 19.74 10.08
N SER A 11 -9.01 19.25 10.79
CA SER A 11 -8.45 17.93 10.56
C SER A 11 -9.49 16.87 10.91
N HIS A 12 -9.70 15.90 10.04
CA HIS A 12 -10.47 14.70 10.33
C HIS A 12 -9.53 13.50 10.33
N GLN A 13 -9.67 12.60 11.31
CA GLN A 13 -8.99 11.31 11.24
C GLN A 13 -9.69 10.46 10.17
N ARG A 14 -8.89 9.93 9.25
CA ARG A 14 -9.32 8.95 8.26
C ARG A 14 -8.59 7.65 8.49
N ALA A 15 -9.15 6.55 7.98
CA ALA A 15 -8.48 5.27 8.03
C ALA A 15 -7.10 5.36 7.36
N PRO A 16 -6.02 4.92 8.04
CA PRO A 16 -4.68 5.02 7.51
C PRO A 16 -4.52 4.18 6.25
N LYS A 17 -3.85 4.75 5.25
CA LYS A 17 -3.44 4.02 4.05
C LYS A 17 -1.95 4.17 3.79
N GLY A 18 -1.23 3.10 3.49
CA GLY A 18 0.20 3.22 3.25
C GLY A 18 0.92 1.94 2.90
N ILE A 19 2.23 2.09 2.69
CA ILE A 19 3.13 1.02 2.27
C ILE A 19 4.05 0.65 3.42
N VAL A 20 4.24 -0.65 3.68
CA VAL A 20 5.33 -1.16 4.51
C VAL A 20 6.21 -2.05 3.65
N TYR A 21 7.49 -1.70 3.53
CA TYR A 21 8.41 -2.43 2.68
C TYR A 21 9.67 -2.87 3.43
N GLY A 22 10.30 -3.95 2.98
CA GLY A 22 11.46 -4.52 3.65
C GLY A 22 11.84 -5.90 3.12
N PRO A 23 13.00 -6.44 3.52
CA PRO A 23 13.47 -7.73 3.05
C PRO A 23 12.51 -8.88 3.47
N PRO A 24 12.59 -10.05 2.81
CA PRO A 24 11.90 -11.26 3.27
C PRO A 24 12.24 -11.58 4.73
N GLY A 25 11.27 -12.09 5.50
CA GLY A 25 11.47 -12.47 6.90
C GLY A 25 11.56 -11.33 7.92
N VAL A 26 11.50 -10.06 7.49
CA VAL A 26 11.57 -8.90 8.41
C VAL A 26 10.34 -8.76 9.32
N GLY A 27 9.21 -9.38 8.95
CA GLY A 27 7.96 -9.34 9.73
C GLY A 27 6.82 -8.48 9.13
N LYS A 28 6.84 -8.16 7.84
CA LYS A 28 5.80 -7.37 7.15
C LYS A 28 4.39 -7.97 7.28
N THR A 29 4.25 -9.26 6.96
CA THR A 29 2.97 -9.96 7.06
C THR A 29 2.44 -10.00 8.49
N HIS A 30 3.33 -10.15 9.47
CA HIS A 30 2.98 -10.08 10.89
C HIS A 30 2.47 -8.68 11.28
N PHE A 31 3.15 -7.61 10.82
CA PHE A 31 2.69 -6.23 11.01
C PHE A 31 1.27 -6.02 10.46
N GLY A 32 0.98 -6.55 9.27
CA GLY A 32 -0.37 -6.49 8.69
C GLY A 32 -1.41 -7.31 9.46
N ALA A 33 -1.04 -8.52 9.90
CA ALA A 33 -1.94 -9.41 10.65
C ALA A 33 -2.25 -8.93 12.07
N GLU A 34 -1.44 -8.05 12.66
CA GLU A 34 -1.70 -7.43 13.97
C GLU A 34 -2.65 -6.22 13.89
N THR A 35 -3.12 -5.85 12.70
CA THR A 35 -4.07 -4.75 12.52
C THR A 35 -5.46 -5.08 13.06
N ASP A 36 -6.35 -4.09 13.24
CA ASP A 36 -7.70 -4.33 13.72
C ASP A 36 -8.54 -5.05 12.64
N LYS A 37 -9.14 -6.19 13.01
CA LYS A 37 -9.91 -7.12 12.15
C LYS A 37 -9.36 -7.18 10.72
N PRO A 38 -8.15 -7.77 10.53
CA PRO A 38 -7.48 -7.78 9.24
C PRO A 38 -8.14 -8.75 8.26
N ILE A 39 -8.06 -8.42 6.98
CA ILE A 39 -8.17 -9.38 5.89
C ILE A 39 -6.93 -9.26 5.00
N LEU A 40 -6.15 -10.34 4.91
CA LEU A 40 -4.96 -10.44 4.08
C LEU A 40 -5.32 -10.94 2.67
N ILE A 41 -5.04 -10.11 1.67
CA ILE A 41 -5.14 -10.42 0.24
C ILE A 41 -3.80 -11.03 -0.16
N ASP A 42 -3.74 -12.36 -0.23
CA ASP A 42 -2.52 -13.12 -0.45
C ASP A 42 -2.19 -13.26 -1.94
N CYS A 43 -1.29 -12.40 -2.42
CA CYS A 43 -0.74 -12.36 -3.78
C CYS A 43 0.65 -13.01 -3.88
N GLU A 44 1.31 -13.31 -2.76
CA GLU A 44 2.68 -13.85 -2.72
C GLU A 44 2.77 -15.32 -2.23
N ASN A 45 1.65 -15.89 -1.76
CA ASN A 45 1.57 -17.22 -1.13
C ASN A 45 2.47 -17.36 0.11
N GLY A 46 2.75 -16.24 0.79
CA GLY A 46 3.67 -16.12 1.93
C GLY A 46 2.98 -16.11 3.29
N ALA A 47 1.66 -15.89 3.31
CA ALA A 47 0.90 -15.69 4.55
C ALA A 47 0.56 -17.00 5.29
N ALA A 48 1.00 -18.15 4.80
CA ALA A 48 0.64 -19.49 5.30
C ALA A 48 0.78 -19.65 6.82
N TYR A 49 1.81 -19.04 7.41
CA TYR A 49 2.21 -19.21 8.81
C TYR A 49 1.75 -18.10 9.76
N VAL A 50 0.93 -17.16 9.29
CA VAL A 50 0.42 -16.04 10.10
C VAL A 50 -1.05 -16.29 10.46
N THR A 51 -1.40 -16.13 11.74
CA THR A 51 -2.78 -16.34 12.24
C THR A 51 -3.60 -15.09 11.95
N CYS A 52 -4.42 -15.12 10.91
CA CYS A 52 -5.24 -14.01 10.43
C CYS A 52 -6.26 -14.50 9.40
N ASP A 53 -7.34 -13.73 9.20
CA ASP A 53 -8.23 -13.98 8.07
C ASP A 53 -7.50 -13.58 6.78
N ARG A 54 -7.55 -14.46 5.79
CA ARG A 54 -6.87 -14.27 4.51
C ARG A 54 -7.67 -14.86 3.36
N THR A 55 -7.46 -14.33 2.17
CA THR A 55 -7.94 -14.92 0.93
C THR A 55 -7.19 -16.24 0.66
N PRO A 56 -7.71 -17.11 -0.23
CA PRO A 56 -6.86 -18.06 -0.94
C PRO A 56 -5.71 -17.33 -1.67
N TYR A 57 -4.65 -18.05 -2.05
CA TYR A 57 -3.61 -17.49 -2.89
C TYR A 57 -4.18 -17.06 -4.26
N LEU A 58 -4.08 -15.76 -4.56
CA LEU A 58 -4.62 -15.14 -5.77
C LEU A 58 -3.56 -15.08 -6.86
N THR A 59 -3.73 -15.86 -7.92
CA THR A 59 -2.71 -16.07 -8.96
C THR A 59 -2.87 -15.19 -10.20
N ASP A 60 -3.97 -14.43 -10.28
CA ASP A 60 -4.35 -13.61 -11.43
C ASP A 60 -5.08 -12.32 -11.01
N TRP A 61 -5.11 -11.36 -11.92
CA TRP A 61 -5.70 -10.04 -11.67
C TRP A 61 -7.21 -10.09 -11.42
N GLU A 62 -7.97 -10.94 -12.12
CA GLU A 62 -9.43 -10.95 -11.99
C GLU A 62 -9.86 -11.46 -10.61
N SER A 63 -9.13 -12.44 -10.09
CA SER A 63 -9.31 -12.91 -8.71
C SER A 63 -8.99 -11.82 -7.68
N ILE A 64 -7.88 -11.08 -7.85
CA ILE A 64 -7.53 -9.94 -6.97
C ILE A 64 -8.59 -8.84 -7.06
N LYS A 65 -9.00 -8.51 -8.29
CA LYS A 65 -10.02 -7.51 -8.59
C LYS A 65 -11.33 -7.82 -7.86
N LEU A 66 -11.79 -9.07 -7.92
CA LEU A 66 -12.99 -9.52 -7.24
C LEU A 66 -12.93 -9.26 -5.73
N TRP A 67 -11.84 -9.63 -5.06
CA TRP A 67 -11.67 -9.40 -3.63
C TRP A 67 -11.63 -7.90 -3.28
N LEU A 68 -10.95 -7.08 -4.08
CA LEU A 68 -10.92 -5.63 -3.89
C LEU A 68 -12.32 -5.00 -4.05
N ASP A 69 -13.09 -5.44 -5.04
CA ASP A 69 -14.46 -4.97 -5.25
C ASP A 69 -15.37 -5.37 -4.07
N MET A 70 -15.28 -6.61 -3.58
CA MET A 70 -16.05 -7.05 -2.41
C MET A 70 -15.69 -6.22 -1.16
N LEU A 71 -14.41 -5.93 -0.95
CA LEU A 71 -13.97 -5.06 0.15
C LEU A 71 -14.40 -3.60 -0.03
N ALA A 72 -14.61 -3.16 -1.27
CA ALA A 72 -15.09 -1.81 -1.56
C ALA A 72 -16.61 -1.66 -1.44
N HIS A 73 -17.39 -2.74 -1.57
CA HIS A 73 -18.84 -2.64 -1.76
C HIS A 73 -19.69 -3.54 -0.87
N ASP A 74 -19.21 -4.70 -0.45
CA ASP A 74 -20.01 -5.67 0.31
C ASP A 74 -19.94 -5.40 1.82
N GLU A 75 -20.96 -5.82 2.56
CA GLU A 75 -20.95 -5.79 4.03
C GLU A 75 -20.02 -6.88 4.58
N HIS A 76 -19.11 -6.48 5.48
CA HIS A 76 -18.16 -7.38 6.12
C HIS A 76 -17.63 -6.77 7.44
N PRO A 77 -17.06 -7.58 8.36
CA PRO A 77 -16.59 -7.08 9.66
C PRO A 77 -15.18 -6.49 9.65
N TYR A 78 -14.43 -6.60 8.54
CA TYR A 78 -13.02 -6.20 8.47
C TYR A 78 -12.82 -4.70 8.61
N GLN A 79 -11.76 -4.32 9.33
CA GLN A 79 -11.37 -2.92 9.56
C GLN A 79 -10.02 -2.57 8.91
N THR A 80 -9.27 -3.57 8.43
CA THR A 80 -8.03 -3.37 7.68
C THR A 80 -7.93 -4.35 6.51
N ALA A 81 -7.76 -3.83 5.30
CA ALA A 81 -7.38 -4.60 4.12
C ALA A 81 -5.86 -4.56 3.96
N VAL A 82 -5.22 -5.73 3.99
CA VAL A 82 -3.76 -5.86 3.85
C VAL A 82 -3.47 -6.56 2.51
N VAL A 83 -2.74 -5.91 1.61
CA VAL A 83 -2.29 -6.53 0.36
C VAL A 83 -0.88 -7.08 0.57
N ASP A 84 -0.72 -8.40 0.51
CA ASP A 84 0.58 -9.07 0.63
C ASP A 84 0.89 -9.86 -0.64
N SER A 85 1.64 -9.32 -1.61
CA SER A 85 2.25 -7.98 -1.64
C SER A 85 1.77 -7.16 -2.85
N ILE A 86 2.02 -5.84 -2.81
CA ILE A 86 1.69 -4.93 -3.91
C ILE A 86 2.55 -5.19 -5.15
N ASP A 87 3.78 -5.68 -4.99
CA ASP A 87 4.66 -6.03 -6.11
C ASP A 87 4.08 -7.22 -6.90
N TRP A 88 3.59 -8.26 -6.22
CA TRP A 88 2.88 -9.35 -6.87
C TRP A 88 1.54 -8.92 -7.47
N LEU A 89 0.76 -8.07 -6.79
CA LEU A 89 -0.49 -7.53 -7.34
C LEU A 89 -0.25 -6.79 -8.67
N LEU A 90 0.71 -5.87 -8.69
CA LEU A 90 1.04 -5.11 -9.89
C LEU A 90 1.59 -6.00 -11.00
N ARG A 91 2.33 -7.06 -10.64
CA ARG A 91 2.75 -8.08 -11.60
C ARG A 91 1.56 -8.83 -12.21
N ARG A 92 0.55 -9.22 -11.43
CA ARG A 92 -0.66 -9.87 -11.97
C ARG A 92 -1.45 -8.95 -12.89
N LEU A 93 -1.48 -7.66 -12.56
CA LEU A 93 -2.06 -6.65 -13.43
C LEU A 93 -1.25 -6.49 -14.73
N GLU A 94 0.07 -6.49 -14.67
CA GLU A 94 0.93 -6.45 -15.86
C GLU A 94 0.71 -7.68 -16.75
N GLU A 95 0.66 -8.88 -16.18
CA GLU A 95 0.35 -10.13 -16.88
C GLU A 95 -1.01 -10.02 -17.61
N ARG A 96 -2.03 -9.48 -16.93
CA ARG A 96 -3.36 -9.23 -17.50
C ARG A 96 -3.35 -8.26 -18.67
N VAL A 97 -2.57 -7.18 -18.59
CA VAL A 97 -2.44 -6.19 -19.67
C VAL A 97 -1.66 -6.78 -20.84
N ALA A 98 -0.61 -7.54 -20.57
CA ALA A 98 0.18 -8.22 -21.59
C ALA A 98 -0.60 -9.36 -22.29
N GLY A 99 -1.74 -9.79 -21.74
CA GLY A 99 -2.49 -10.95 -22.23
C GLY A 99 -1.73 -12.27 -22.01
N VAL A 100 -0.92 -12.31 -20.95
CA VAL A 100 -0.16 -13.47 -20.51
C VAL A 100 -0.91 -14.11 -19.33
N SER A 101 -1.00 -15.43 -19.34
CA SER A 101 -1.52 -16.21 -18.22
C SER A 101 -0.54 -17.32 -17.91
N ALA A 102 -0.52 -17.83 -16.68
CA ALA A 102 0.33 -18.94 -16.28
C ALA A 102 0.26 -20.08 -17.32
N GLY A 103 1.39 -20.36 -17.99
CA GLY A 103 1.54 -21.42 -18.99
C GLY A 103 1.01 -21.14 -20.41
N LYS A 104 0.53 -19.92 -20.72
CA LYS A 104 0.05 -19.54 -22.06
C LYS A 104 0.58 -18.18 -22.49
N ASN A 105 0.90 -18.04 -23.78
CA ASN A 105 1.36 -16.78 -24.40
C ASN A 105 2.64 -16.20 -23.79
N MET A 106 3.64 -17.04 -23.46
CA MET A 106 4.91 -16.57 -22.86
C MET A 106 5.71 -15.62 -23.78
N ASP A 107 5.41 -15.60 -25.08
CA ASP A 107 5.99 -14.67 -26.04
C ASP A 107 5.32 -13.29 -26.06
N ASN A 108 4.17 -13.13 -25.39
CA ASN A 108 3.52 -11.84 -25.25
C ASN A 108 4.22 -11.05 -24.16
N THR A 109 4.61 -9.83 -24.51
CA THR A 109 5.13 -8.83 -23.59
C THR A 109 4.22 -7.62 -23.67
N LEU A 110 4.24 -6.74 -22.68
CA LEU A 110 3.57 -5.43 -22.73
C LEU A 110 3.80 -4.70 -24.07
N ASN A 111 4.95 -4.91 -24.68
CA ASN A 111 5.37 -4.26 -25.91
C ASN A 111 4.79 -4.89 -27.19
N ARG A 112 4.42 -6.17 -27.14
CA ARG A 112 3.82 -6.93 -28.25
C ARG A 112 2.30 -6.93 -28.17
N SER A 113 1.75 -6.85 -26.96
CA SER A 113 0.33 -6.63 -26.73
C SER A 113 -0.05 -5.18 -27.04
N HIS A 114 -1.19 -4.98 -27.72
CA HIS A 114 -1.82 -3.66 -27.90
C HIS A 114 -1.14 -2.71 -28.92
N GLY A 115 -0.39 -3.24 -29.90
CA GLY A 115 0.07 -2.46 -31.06
C GLY A 115 1.37 -1.68 -30.88
N GLY A 116 2.16 -1.96 -29.83
CA GLY A 116 3.54 -1.47 -29.68
C GLY A 116 3.96 -1.10 -28.25
N TYR A 117 5.27 -0.84 -28.07
CA TYR A 117 5.99 -0.60 -26.80
C TYR A 117 5.36 0.46 -25.86
N GLY A 118 4.57 1.40 -26.38
CA GLY A 118 3.93 2.46 -25.59
C GLY A 118 2.53 2.16 -25.07
N ASN A 119 1.75 1.32 -25.76
CA ASN A 119 0.33 1.14 -25.45
C ASN A 119 0.10 0.27 -24.21
N GLY A 120 0.88 -0.81 -24.03
CA GLY A 120 0.78 -1.65 -22.84
C GLY A 120 1.06 -0.90 -21.54
N LYS A 121 2.11 -0.07 -21.51
CA LYS A 121 2.43 0.78 -20.35
C LYS A 121 1.33 1.80 -20.05
N LEU A 122 0.77 2.43 -21.09
CA LEU A 122 -0.35 3.36 -20.94
C LEU A 122 -1.58 2.66 -20.36
N VAL A 123 -1.89 1.44 -20.83
CA VAL A 123 -3.03 0.66 -20.33
C VAL A 123 -2.81 0.21 -18.89
N LEU A 124 -1.62 -0.30 -18.53
CA LEU A 124 -1.26 -0.62 -17.13
C LEU A 124 -1.48 0.60 -16.23
N ARG A 125 -0.97 1.76 -16.66
CA ARG A 125 -1.13 3.01 -15.94
C ARG A 125 -2.60 3.42 -15.81
N ASN A 126 -3.41 3.24 -16.85
CA ASN A 126 -4.86 3.49 -16.80
C ASN A 126 -5.56 2.56 -15.80
N TYR A 127 -5.22 1.27 -15.74
CA TYR A 127 -5.76 0.38 -14.70
C TYR A 127 -5.42 0.88 -13.30
N VAL A 128 -4.20 1.36 -13.07
CA VAL A 128 -3.81 1.89 -11.76
C VAL A 128 -4.62 3.15 -11.41
N TYR A 129 -4.68 4.13 -12.31
CA TYR A 129 -5.34 5.41 -12.04
C TYR A 129 -6.87 5.35 -12.06
N GLN A 130 -7.45 4.56 -12.96
CA GLN A 130 -8.90 4.55 -13.19
C GLN A 130 -9.60 3.43 -12.43
N TYR A 131 -8.86 2.44 -11.93
CA TYR A 131 -9.45 1.33 -11.19
C TYR A 131 -8.76 1.11 -9.83
N LEU A 132 -7.48 0.72 -9.78
CA LEU A 132 -6.85 0.29 -8.53
C LEU A 132 -6.90 1.37 -7.45
N LEU A 133 -6.41 2.58 -7.75
CA LEU A 133 -6.41 3.68 -6.77
C LEU A 133 -7.84 4.10 -6.36
N PRO A 134 -8.80 4.31 -7.28
CA PRO A 134 -10.20 4.55 -6.91
C PRO A 134 -10.81 3.46 -6.03
N THR A 135 -10.54 2.18 -6.30
CA THR A 135 -11.05 1.07 -5.47
C THR A 135 -10.43 1.06 -4.09
N LEU A 136 -9.11 1.27 -3.98
CA LEU A 136 -8.45 1.40 -2.67
C LEU A 136 -8.96 2.63 -1.90
N ASP A 137 -9.24 3.74 -2.58
CA ASP A 137 -9.85 4.93 -1.98
C ASP A 137 -11.29 4.65 -1.53
N ALA A 138 -12.07 3.86 -2.28
CA ALA A 138 -13.41 3.45 -1.87
C ALA A 138 -13.38 2.63 -0.57
N ILE A 139 -12.42 1.70 -0.44
CA ILE A 139 -12.17 0.95 0.81
C ILE A 139 -11.85 1.92 1.96
N VAL A 140 -10.92 2.85 1.76
CA VAL A 140 -10.53 3.84 2.78
C VAL A 140 -11.70 4.75 3.19
N ASN A 141 -12.52 5.17 2.23
CA ASN A 141 -13.68 6.04 2.49
C ASN A 141 -14.78 5.34 3.30
N ARG A 142 -14.76 4.00 3.40
CA ARG A 142 -15.60 3.22 4.32
C ARG A 142 -15.05 3.16 5.75
N GLY A 143 -13.90 3.81 6.02
CA GLY A 143 -13.21 3.72 7.30
C GLY A 143 -12.33 2.49 7.46
N ILE A 144 -12.05 1.76 6.37
CA ILE A 144 -11.20 0.56 6.38
C ILE A 144 -9.77 0.96 6.06
N SER A 145 -8.82 0.60 6.92
CA SER A 145 -7.40 0.87 6.69
C SER A 145 -6.87 0.07 5.51
N VAL A 146 -5.93 0.61 4.73
CA VAL A 146 -5.30 -0.10 3.61
C VAL A 146 -3.79 -0.17 3.82
N VAL A 147 -3.26 -1.37 4.02
CA VAL A 147 -1.82 -1.61 4.20
C VAL A 147 -1.29 -2.40 3.01
N LEU A 148 -0.39 -1.79 2.24
CA LEU A 148 0.28 -2.41 1.10
C LEU A 148 1.65 -2.91 1.55
N LEU A 149 1.85 -4.22 1.60
CA LEU A 149 3.16 -4.80 1.88
C LEU A 149 3.98 -4.89 0.59
N ALA A 150 5.28 -4.65 0.67
CA ALA A 150 6.17 -4.73 -0.50
C ALA A 150 7.54 -5.29 -0.13
N HIS A 151 8.20 -5.94 -1.10
CA HIS A 151 9.64 -6.18 -0.99
C HIS A 151 10.45 -4.89 -1.09
N ALA A 152 11.69 -4.92 -0.59
CA ALA A 152 12.63 -3.82 -0.73
C ALA A 152 13.53 -4.03 -1.95
N SER A 153 13.68 -2.98 -2.76
CA SER A 153 14.60 -2.93 -3.89
C SER A 153 15.56 -1.73 -3.75
N ARG A 154 16.75 -1.81 -4.34
CA ARG A 154 17.67 -0.66 -4.43
C ARG A 154 17.28 0.22 -5.62
N ARG A 155 17.28 1.52 -5.41
CA ARG A 155 16.90 2.53 -6.40
C ARG A 155 17.84 3.73 -6.35
N SER A 156 18.31 4.15 -7.52
CA SER A 156 18.99 5.42 -7.71
C SER A 156 17.96 6.54 -7.67
N MET A 157 18.13 7.50 -6.76
CA MET A 157 17.31 8.69 -6.67
C MET A 157 18.18 9.93 -6.75
N THR A 158 17.83 10.84 -7.65
CA THR A 158 18.50 12.13 -7.77
C THR A 158 17.81 13.14 -6.87
N SER A 159 18.56 13.69 -5.93
CA SER A 159 18.09 14.77 -5.04
C SER A 159 17.85 16.07 -5.82
N LEU A 160 17.17 17.03 -5.18
CA LEU A 160 16.97 18.38 -5.74
C LEU A 160 18.30 19.10 -6.04
N GLU A 161 19.37 18.71 -5.35
CA GLU A 161 20.74 19.23 -5.52
C GLU A 161 21.49 18.54 -6.68
N GLY A 162 20.85 17.61 -7.39
CA GLY A 162 21.45 16.86 -8.50
C GLY A 162 22.35 15.70 -8.04
N ILE A 163 22.44 15.43 -6.73
CA ILE A 163 23.22 14.31 -6.19
C ILE A 163 22.40 13.03 -6.30
N THR A 164 22.92 12.04 -7.03
CA THR A 164 22.32 10.71 -7.13
C THR A 164 22.79 9.84 -5.96
N ILE A 165 21.82 9.30 -5.22
CA ILE A 165 22.03 8.41 -4.08
C ILE A 165 21.25 7.12 -4.26
N GLU A 166 21.85 6.02 -3.86
CA GLU A 166 21.19 4.71 -3.80
C GLU A 166 20.39 4.60 -2.50
N LYS A 167 19.07 4.39 -2.61
CA LYS A 167 18.19 4.15 -1.47
C LYS A 167 17.52 2.78 -1.59
N SER A 168 17.18 2.20 -0.44
CA SER A 168 16.22 1.11 -0.39
C SER A 168 14.80 1.70 -0.48
N ALA A 169 13.99 1.19 -1.40
CA ALA A 169 12.62 1.65 -1.65
C ALA A 169 11.69 0.43 -1.87
N PRO A 170 10.35 0.61 -1.80
CA PRO A 170 9.41 -0.45 -2.16
C PRO A 170 9.71 -1.01 -3.58
N GLU A 171 9.50 -2.30 -3.79
CA GLU A 171 9.63 -2.94 -5.11
C GLU A 171 8.41 -2.64 -5.98
N ILE A 172 8.32 -1.41 -6.46
CA ILE A 172 7.25 -0.95 -7.36
C ILE A 172 7.88 -0.53 -8.68
N HIS A 173 7.18 -0.77 -9.79
CA HIS A 173 7.63 -0.33 -11.11
C HIS A 173 7.88 1.20 -11.12
N PRO A 174 8.99 1.70 -11.72
CA PRO A 174 9.34 3.12 -11.67
C PRO A 174 8.22 4.07 -12.11
N ASP A 175 7.50 3.71 -13.17
CA ASP A 175 6.39 4.50 -13.72
C ASP A 175 5.19 4.65 -12.76
N LEU A 176 5.11 3.82 -11.72
CA LEU A 176 4.01 3.79 -10.74
C LEU A 176 4.47 4.19 -9.32
N MET A 177 5.78 4.13 -9.05
CA MET A 177 6.35 4.35 -7.72
C MET A 177 5.90 5.67 -7.10
N ASN A 178 6.10 6.78 -7.80
CA ASN A 178 5.75 8.11 -7.29
C ASN A 178 4.26 8.21 -6.99
N THR A 179 3.43 7.71 -7.89
CA THR A 179 1.97 7.66 -7.73
C THR A 179 1.56 6.91 -6.46
N MET A 180 2.12 5.72 -6.22
CA MET A 180 1.80 4.90 -5.05
C MET A 180 2.31 5.54 -3.75
N ILE A 181 3.50 6.15 -3.77
CA ILE A 181 4.05 6.91 -2.62
C ILE A 181 3.18 8.13 -2.32
N GLU A 182 2.78 8.90 -3.33
CA GLU A 182 1.97 10.11 -3.18
C GLU A 182 0.57 9.81 -2.63
N TRP A 183 -0.05 8.75 -3.14
CA TRP A 183 -1.34 8.23 -2.67
C TRP A 183 -1.29 7.83 -1.19
N SER A 184 -0.19 7.19 -0.77
CA SER A 184 0.01 6.71 0.60
C SER A 184 0.13 7.83 1.64
N ASP A 185 -0.49 7.67 2.80
CA ASP A 185 -0.27 8.54 3.96
C ASP A 185 1.03 8.24 4.67
N PHE A 186 1.48 6.98 4.60
CA PHE A 186 2.78 6.56 5.09
C PHE A 186 3.47 5.56 4.16
N VAL A 187 4.79 5.60 4.13
CA VAL A 187 5.68 4.63 3.52
C VAL A 187 6.75 4.32 4.57
N GLY A 188 6.71 3.11 5.12
CA GLY A 188 7.57 2.70 6.23
C GLY A 188 8.57 1.63 5.80
N ALA A 189 9.84 1.85 6.11
CA ALA A 189 10.91 0.90 5.89
C ALA A 189 11.04 -0.02 7.11
N ALA A 190 10.71 -1.30 6.93
CA ALA A 190 10.89 -2.34 7.92
C ALA A 190 12.34 -2.84 7.91
N GLN A 191 12.96 -2.89 9.08
CA GLN A 191 14.35 -3.32 9.28
C GLN A 191 14.43 -4.32 10.43
N ILE A 192 15.42 -5.21 10.37
CA ILE A 192 15.77 -6.13 11.44
C ILE A 192 17.27 -5.96 11.76
N GLU A 193 17.57 -5.64 13.02
CA GLU A 193 18.93 -5.51 13.54
C GLU A 193 19.05 -6.40 14.78
N GLY A 194 19.74 -7.54 14.65
CA GLY A 194 19.68 -8.61 15.65
C GLY A 194 18.25 -9.15 15.78
N ASP A 195 17.70 -9.13 16.99
CA ASP A 195 16.31 -9.54 17.27
C ASP A 195 15.32 -8.36 17.28
N VAL A 196 15.78 -7.13 17.02
CA VAL A 196 14.95 -5.93 17.06
C VAL A 196 14.41 -5.62 15.67
N ARG A 197 13.08 -5.60 15.54
CA ARG A 197 12.38 -5.20 14.31
C ARG A 197 11.84 -3.79 14.45
N THR A 198 12.21 -2.91 13.53
CA THR A 198 11.81 -1.49 13.56
C THR A 198 11.14 -1.05 12.27
N LEU A 199 10.29 -0.04 12.36
CA LEU A 199 9.71 0.69 11.25
C LEU A 199 10.27 2.12 11.22
N THR A 200 10.92 2.49 10.11
CA THR A 200 11.39 3.85 9.85
C THR A 200 10.40 4.57 8.94
N LEU A 201 9.82 5.68 9.42
CA LEU A 201 8.78 6.44 8.72
C LEU A 201 9.27 7.81 8.23
N THR A 202 10.53 8.15 8.48
CA THR A 202 11.17 9.40 8.06
C THR A 202 12.22 9.12 6.99
N GLU A 203 12.16 9.85 5.88
CA GLU A 203 13.13 9.77 4.77
C GLU A 203 14.57 9.91 5.30
N THR A 204 15.48 9.08 4.80
CA THR A 204 16.92 9.19 5.07
C THR A 204 17.73 9.04 3.79
N ASN A 205 19.06 9.12 3.87
CA ASN A 205 19.93 8.81 2.74
C ASN A 205 19.96 7.31 2.39
N GLN A 206 19.44 6.43 3.25
CA GLN A 206 19.48 4.97 3.05
C GLN A 206 18.13 4.38 2.67
N VAL A 207 17.02 4.99 3.11
CA VAL A 207 15.66 4.48 2.92
C VAL A 207 14.73 5.58 2.45
N LEU A 208 13.84 5.21 1.52
CA LEU A 208 12.69 6.01 1.13
C LEU A 208 11.58 5.83 2.16
N ALA A 209 11.18 6.88 2.86
CA ALA A 209 10.10 6.83 3.82
C ALA A 209 9.32 8.14 3.86
N LYS A 210 8.03 8.01 4.15
CA LYS A 210 7.09 9.13 4.20
C LYS A 210 6.13 8.88 5.36
N ASN A 211 5.70 9.92 6.05
CA ASN A 211 4.50 9.83 6.85
C ASN A 211 3.86 11.21 7.01
N ARG A 212 2.51 11.24 7.00
CA ARG A 212 1.71 12.44 7.27
C ARG A 212 1.35 12.60 8.75
N TYR A 213 1.78 11.67 9.58
CA TYR A 213 1.46 11.61 11.01
C TYR A 213 2.50 12.28 11.89
N GLY A 214 3.54 12.91 11.34
CA GLY A 214 4.55 13.62 12.15
C GLY A 214 5.43 12.71 13.02
N ILE A 215 5.50 11.41 12.73
CA ILE A 215 6.36 10.46 13.43
C ILE A 215 7.80 10.68 12.95
N LYS A 216 8.70 11.01 13.89
CA LYS A 216 10.09 11.46 13.60
C LYS A 216 11.19 10.50 14.04
N HIS A 217 10.83 9.39 14.68
CA HIS A 217 11.78 8.42 15.20
C HIS A 217 11.43 7.00 14.73
N LYS A 218 12.37 6.07 14.87
CA LYS A 218 12.11 4.65 14.59
C LYS A 218 11.19 4.09 15.65
N ILE A 219 10.18 3.33 15.24
CA ILE A 219 9.24 2.67 16.14
C ILE A 219 9.37 1.15 16.02
N ALA A 220 8.79 0.40 16.95
CA ALA A 220 8.70 -1.06 16.80
C ALA A 220 7.90 -1.41 15.53
N LEU A 221 8.30 -2.47 14.82
CA LEU A 221 7.54 -3.00 13.68
C LEU A 221 6.28 -3.75 14.20
N ARG A 222 5.32 -2.99 14.72
CA ARG A 222 4.03 -3.46 15.23
C ARG A 222 2.95 -2.43 14.95
N TRP A 223 1.73 -2.90 14.68
CA TRP A 223 0.60 -2.01 14.39
C TRP A 223 0.20 -1.14 15.60
N ASP A 224 0.26 -1.70 16.81
CA ASP A 224 -0.02 -0.98 18.06
C ASP A 224 0.94 0.21 18.28
N ALA A 225 2.23 0.02 18.05
CA ALA A 225 3.24 1.06 18.14
C ALA A 225 3.00 2.17 17.11
N PHE A 226 2.63 1.80 15.88
CA PHE A 226 2.30 2.77 14.83
C PHE A 226 1.08 3.62 15.16
N THR A 227 -0.01 2.97 15.60
CA THR A 227 -1.26 3.67 15.95
C THR A 227 -1.13 4.51 17.21
N ALA A 228 -0.36 4.08 18.20
CA ALA A 228 -0.07 4.87 19.40
C ALA A 228 0.63 6.20 19.07
N GLU A 229 1.63 6.17 18.20
CA GLU A 229 2.35 7.37 17.75
C GLU A 229 1.46 8.27 16.89
N MET A 230 0.67 7.69 15.98
CA MET A 230 -0.29 8.42 15.15
C MET A 230 -1.31 9.20 15.99
N ASN A 231 -1.82 8.60 17.06
CA ASN A 231 -2.79 9.24 17.96
C ASN A 231 -2.14 10.29 18.87
N THR A 232 -0.85 10.20 19.15
CA THR A 232 -0.13 11.18 19.97
C THR A 232 0.10 12.48 19.21
N THR A 233 0.41 12.37 17.91
CA THR A 233 0.66 13.52 17.04
C THR A 233 -0.61 14.15 16.47
N HIS A 234 -1.67 13.35 16.32
CA HIS A 234 -3.00 13.78 15.89
C HIS A 234 -4.07 13.20 16.83
N PRO A 235 -4.28 13.79 18.03
CA PRO A 235 -5.24 13.28 18.99
C PRO A 235 -6.65 13.25 18.39
N SER A 236 -7.37 12.15 18.62
CA SER A 236 -8.77 12.03 18.23
C SER A 236 -9.57 13.13 18.93
N VAL A 237 -10.33 13.90 18.15
CA VAL A 237 -11.31 14.84 18.69
C VAL A 237 -12.52 14.00 19.14
N ASN A 238 -12.41 13.32 20.28
CA ASN A 238 -13.59 12.84 21.00
C ASN A 238 -14.20 14.05 21.72
N GLY A 239 -14.95 14.85 20.97
CA GLY A 239 -15.80 15.91 21.48
C GLY A 239 -17.22 15.63 21.04
N ASP A 240 -18.08 15.30 22.00
CA ASP A 240 -19.53 15.22 21.84
C ASP A 240 -20.04 16.41 21.03
N LEU A 241 -20.48 16.18 19.79
CA LEU A 241 -21.36 17.10 19.10
C LEU A 241 -22.79 16.88 19.63
N ASN A 242 -22.99 17.25 20.89
CA ASN A 242 -24.29 17.71 21.34
C ASN A 242 -24.56 19.06 20.66
N HIS A 243 -25.30 19.02 19.55
CA HIS A 243 -25.99 20.21 19.06
C HIS A 243 -27.48 19.90 19.02
N GLY A 244 -28.19 20.50 19.99
CA GLY A 244 -29.62 20.79 19.89
C GLY A 244 -29.89 22.02 19.06
#